data_AF-A0A924CEK3-F1
#
_entry.id   AF-A0A924CEK3-F1
#
_cell.length_a   1.000
_cell.length_b   1.000
_cell.length_c   1.000
_cell.angle_alpha   90.00
_cell.angle_beta   90.00
_cell.angle_gamma   90.00
#
_symmetry.space_group_name_H-M   'P 1'
#
loop_
_entity.id
_entity.type
_entity.pdbx_description
1 polymer ?
#
loop_
_entity_poly.entity_id
_entity_poly.type
_entity_poly.pdbx_seq_one_letter_code
_entity_poly.pdbx_strand_id
1 'polypeptide(L)'
;YTYDDGFCLSTDADFVIAGEVYPGENKPEGPFGDHLGYYSLQHDFPLMKVHKVFAKKNAIWPFTVVGRPPQEDTSFGQLIHELTGSAVQAEIPGLKEVHAVDAAGELPLLVAIGSERYTPYSPTKQPAEILTIANHILGTGQLSLAKFLFITADDANKLSTSNIDLYLQYILLRIQLNRDIHFYTNTTIDTLDYSGTALNTGSKVVLAAYGDVVRTLVTELPACLKELQYFNNAALIMPGVIGLQTKPFTSYEMAEKEMAILNSQLQNKKDQLHTVPVLVICDDAIFISAQLRNFLWVTFTRCNPSHDMYGIDSFAINKHWGCNGPLVFDARIKPHHAPPVITDAAIDKKIDKLFNKGGSLYKILP
;
A
#
# COMPACT_ATOMS: atom_id res chain seq x y z
N TYR A 1 -27.95 17.23 21.75
CA TYR A 1 -26.74 17.74 22.43
C TYR A 1 -27.13 18.63 23.60
N THR A 2 -26.36 18.59 24.69
CA THR A 2 -26.45 19.51 25.84
C THR A 2 -25.04 20.02 26.19
N TYR A 3 -24.93 21.01 27.06
CA TYR A 3 -23.65 21.51 27.56
C TYR A 3 -23.56 21.31 29.08
N ASP A 4 -22.41 20.82 29.56
CA ASP A 4 -22.04 20.73 30.99
C ASP A 4 -20.57 21.14 31.14
N ASP A 5 -20.28 22.06 32.06
CA ASP A 5 -18.93 22.62 32.29
C ASP A 5 -18.19 23.07 31.00
N GLY A 6 -18.94 23.58 30.02
CA GLY A 6 -18.38 24.03 28.73
C GLY A 6 -18.13 22.92 27.70
N PHE A 7 -18.33 21.65 28.04
CA PHE A 7 -18.24 20.53 27.10
C PHE A 7 -19.58 20.29 26.39
N CYS A 8 -19.54 20.09 25.08
CA CYS A 8 -20.71 19.66 24.30
C CYS A 8 -20.89 18.15 24.45
N LEU A 9 -22.02 17.72 25.01
CA LEU A 9 -22.34 16.32 25.28
C LEU A 9 -23.40 15.82 24.32
N SER A 10 -23.13 14.70 23.63
CA SER A 10 -24.15 13.98 22.86
C SER A 10 -25.10 13.25 23.80
N THR A 11 -26.39 13.53 23.69
CA THR A 11 -27.44 12.83 24.45
C THR A 11 -27.76 11.45 23.88
N ASP A 12 -27.31 11.19 22.65
CA ASP A 12 -27.56 9.94 21.93
C ASP A 12 -26.43 8.92 22.12
N ALA A 13 -25.24 9.34 22.54
CA ALA A 13 -24.10 8.44 22.80
C ALA A 13 -24.31 7.58 24.05
N ASP A 14 -23.81 6.34 24.04
CA ASP A 14 -23.77 5.45 25.21
C ASP A 14 -22.81 5.98 26.28
N PHE A 15 -21.65 6.48 25.85
CA PHE A 15 -20.63 7.09 26.69
C PHE A 15 -20.17 8.44 26.11
N VAL A 16 -19.89 9.40 26.98
CA VAL A 16 -19.18 10.64 26.64
C VAL A 16 -18.04 10.82 27.63
N ILE A 17 -16.80 10.82 27.13
CA ILE A 17 -15.60 11.09 27.92
C ILE A 17 -15.25 12.56 27.70
N ALA A 18 -15.39 13.38 28.75
CA ALA A 18 -15.11 14.81 28.71
C ALA A 18 -13.77 15.10 29.39
N GLY A 19 -12.92 15.86 28.72
CA GLY A 19 -11.54 16.08 29.12
C GLY A 19 -10.88 17.18 28.29
N GLU A 20 -9.64 17.51 28.65
CA GLU A 20 -8.83 18.50 27.96
C GLU A 20 -7.49 17.91 27.54
N VAL A 21 -6.95 18.41 26.44
CA VAL A 21 -5.61 18.08 25.94
C VAL A 21 -4.79 19.36 25.98
N TYR A 22 -3.68 19.36 26.72
CA TYR A 22 -2.82 20.52 26.88
C TYR A 22 -1.57 20.39 26.01
N PRO A 23 -1.10 21.48 25.36
CA PRO A 23 0.13 21.45 24.58
C PRO A 23 1.34 20.98 25.40
N GLY A 24 2.12 20.06 24.86
CA GLY A 24 3.35 19.54 25.47
C GLY A 24 3.14 18.49 26.57
N GLU A 25 1.90 18.21 26.97
CA GLU A 25 1.60 17.11 27.89
C GLU A 25 1.36 15.82 27.12
N ASN A 26 2.45 15.09 26.88
CA ASN A 26 2.40 13.83 26.15
C ASN A 26 2.69 12.64 27.07
N LYS A 27 2.25 11.45 26.66
CA LYS A 27 2.59 10.17 27.28
C LYS A 27 2.95 9.14 26.21
N PRO A 28 3.75 8.12 26.58
CA PRO A 28 4.02 7.01 25.68
C PRO A 28 2.73 6.23 25.39
N GLU A 29 2.42 6.07 24.11
CA GLU A 29 1.37 5.21 23.58
C GLU A 29 2.00 4.01 22.86
N GLY A 30 1.34 2.86 22.90
CA GLY A 30 1.79 1.63 22.24
C GLY A 30 2.82 0.83 23.05
N PRO A 31 3.34 -0.27 22.48
CA PRO A 31 3.01 -0.78 21.14
C PRO A 31 1.58 -1.34 21.07
N PHE A 32 0.94 -1.20 19.92
CA PHE A 32 -0.42 -1.71 19.65
C PHE A 32 -0.52 -2.21 18.20
N GLY A 33 -1.36 -3.20 17.93
CA GLY A 33 -1.55 -3.69 16.56
C GLY A 33 -2.32 -2.68 15.71
N ASP A 34 -1.96 -2.52 14.44
CA ASP A 34 -2.56 -1.49 13.59
C ASP A 34 -3.12 -2.07 12.27
N HIS A 35 -3.94 -1.27 11.57
CA HIS A 35 -4.62 -1.59 10.32
C HIS A 35 -3.66 -1.97 9.17
N LEU A 36 -2.38 -1.57 9.25
CA LEU A 36 -1.35 -2.08 8.33
C LEU A 36 -1.05 -3.57 8.52
N GLY A 37 -1.49 -4.19 9.62
CA GLY A 37 -1.18 -5.57 10.00
C GLY A 37 0.17 -5.75 10.68
N TYR A 38 0.76 -4.66 11.16
CA TYR A 38 1.97 -4.63 11.98
C TYR A 38 1.68 -3.93 13.31
N TYR A 39 2.53 -4.14 14.29
CA TYR A 39 2.49 -3.32 15.50
C TYR A 39 2.93 -1.90 15.19
N SER A 40 2.41 -0.91 15.89
CA SER A 40 3.00 0.41 15.97
C SER A 40 4.06 0.43 17.07
N LEU A 41 5.12 1.22 16.86
CA LEU A 41 6.15 1.45 17.86
C LEU A 41 5.67 2.46 18.91
N GLN A 42 6.36 2.49 20.05
CA GLN A 42 6.03 3.42 21.12
C GLN A 42 6.45 4.85 20.75
N HIS A 43 5.51 5.79 20.80
CA HIS A 43 5.77 7.22 20.61
C HIS A 43 5.01 8.05 21.65
N ASP A 44 5.44 9.30 21.84
CA ASP A 44 4.76 10.25 22.72
C ASP A 44 3.59 10.91 21.99
N PHE A 45 2.36 10.68 22.48
CA PHE A 45 1.14 11.30 21.96
C PHE A 45 0.45 12.19 23.00
N PRO A 46 -0.40 13.14 22.58
CA PRO A 46 -1.09 14.05 23.50
C PRO A 46 -1.94 13.31 24.54
N LEU A 47 -1.79 13.69 25.81
CA LEU A 47 -2.56 13.16 26.91
C LEU A 47 -3.92 13.86 27.01
N MET A 48 -5.00 13.09 26.93
CA MET A 48 -6.33 13.56 27.36
C MET A 48 -6.45 13.44 28.89
N LYS A 49 -6.54 14.58 29.58
CA LYS A 49 -6.92 14.65 31.00
C LYS A 49 -8.43 14.57 31.13
N VAL A 50 -8.92 13.40 31.53
CA VAL A 50 -10.36 13.16 31.72
C VAL A 50 -10.85 13.87 32.98
N HIS A 51 -11.88 14.70 32.83
CA HIS A 51 -12.57 15.39 33.93
C HIS A 51 -13.81 14.62 34.38
N LYS A 52 -14.62 14.14 33.43
CA LYS A 52 -15.87 13.41 33.69
C LYS A 52 -16.10 12.33 32.62
N VAL A 53 -16.76 11.25 33.04
CA VAL A 53 -17.30 10.23 32.13
C VAL A 53 -18.81 10.16 32.35
N PHE A 54 -19.58 10.41 31.31
CA PHE A 54 -21.03 10.26 31.29
C PHE A 54 -21.38 8.94 30.63
N ALA A 55 -22.36 8.24 31.16
CA ALA A 55 -22.84 6.98 30.60
C ALA A 55 -24.36 6.87 30.73
N LYS A 56 -25.00 6.29 29.72
CA LYS A 56 -26.41 5.88 29.80
C LYS A 56 -26.57 4.72 30.79
N LYS A 57 -27.77 4.58 31.36
CA LYS A 57 -28.13 3.35 32.08
C LYS A 57 -28.17 2.20 31.07
N ASN A 58 -27.48 1.09 31.38
CA ASN A 58 -27.29 -0.05 30.47
C ASN A 58 -26.55 0.31 29.17
N ALA A 59 -25.59 1.24 29.24
CA ALA A 59 -24.79 1.64 28.10
C ALA A 59 -24.03 0.45 27.47
N ILE A 60 -23.92 0.47 26.15
CA ILE A 60 -23.14 -0.50 25.37
C ILE A 60 -21.75 0.08 25.10
N TRP A 61 -20.70 -0.68 25.36
CA TRP A 61 -19.32 -0.31 25.05
C TRP A 61 -18.90 -0.93 23.71
N PRO A 62 -18.92 -0.17 22.59
CA PRO A 62 -18.40 -0.67 21.34
C PRO A 62 -16.87 -0.77 21.42
N PHE A 63 -16.32 -1.84 20.87
CA PHE A 63 -14.88 -1.98 20.66
C PHE A 63 -14.65 -2.64 19.31
N THR A 64 -13.51 -2.33 18.72
CA THR A 64 -13.05 -2.92 17.46
C THR A 64 -11.64 -3.45 17.63
N VAL A 65 -11.20 -4.30 16.70
CA VAL A 65 -9.84 -4.82 16.63
C VAL A 65 -9.35 -4.55 15.22
N VAL A 66 -8.16 -3.95 15.13
CA VAL A 66 -7.47 -3.69 13.87
C VAL A 66 -6.30 -4.66 13.70
N GLY A 67 -5.84 -4.81 12.47
CA GLY A 67 -4.82 -5.77 12.12
C GLY A 67 -4.70 -5.91 10.61
N ARG A 68 -4.12 -7.01 10.16
CA ARG A 68 -3.96 -7.24 8.72
C ARG A 68 -5.34 -7.29 8.04
N PRO A 69 -5.59 -6.49 6.99
CA PRO A 69 -6.91 -6.45 6.34
C PRO A 69 -7.32 -7.81 5.75
N PRO A 70 -8.62 -8.13 5.74
CA PRO A 70 -9.72 -7.25 6.13
C PRO A 70 -10.00 -7.26 7.65
N GLN A 71 -10.37 -6.12 8.22
CA GLN A 71 -11.00 -6.00 9.55
C GLN A 71 -12.28 -5.14 9.46
N GLU A 72 -12.83 -4.68 10.59
CA GLU A 72 -14.05 -3.85 10.58
C GLU A 72 -13.84 -2.52 9.84
N ASP A 73 -12.65 -1.94 9.98
CA ASP A 73 -12.16 -0.75 9.26
C ASP A 73 -12.30 -0.88 7.73
N THR A 74 -12.03 -2.05 7.15
CA THR A 74 -12.26 -2.34 5.71
C THR A 74 -13.70 -2.03 5.28
N SER A 75 -14.69 -2.38 6.11
CA SER A 75 -16.11 -2.13 5.79
C SER A 75 -16.45 -0.63 5.87
N PHE A 76 -15.87 0.07 6.85
CA PHE A 76 -15.99 1.53 6.93
C PHE A 76 -15.30 2.23 5.76
N GLY A 77 -14.12 1.76 5.34
CA GLY A 77 -13.40 2.27 4.18
C GLY A 77 -14.20 2.16 2.89
N GLN A 78 -14.85 1.01 2.65
CA GLN A 78 -15.76 0.82 1.50
C GLN A 78 -16.93 1.82 1.53
N LEU A 79 -17.58 1.98 2.68
CA LEU A 79 -18.68 2.93 2.82
C LEU A 79 -18.23 4.38 2.59
N ILE A 80 -17.09 4.78 3.17
CA ILE A 80 -16.51 6.11 2.96
C ILE A 80 -16.21 6.33 1.48
N HIS A 81 -15.64 5.32 0.80
CA HIS A 81 -15.36 5.39 -0.62
C HIS A 81 -16.63 5.62 -1.46
N GLU A 82 -17.69 4.87 -1.18
CA GLU A 82 -18.98 5.00 -1.85
C GLU A 82 -19.63 6.37 -1.61
N LEU A 83 -19.54 6.90 -0.39
CA LEU A 83 -20.08 8.22 -0.02
C LEU A 83 -19.28 9.38 -0.61
N THR A 84 -17.97 9.24 -0.77
CA THR A 84 -17.06 10.35 -1.14
C THR A 84 -16.62 10.34 -2.60
N GLY A 85 -16.80 9.24 -3.34
CA GLY A 85 -16.27 9.08 -4.70
C GLY A 85 -16.61 10.23 -5.66
N SER A 86 -17.88 10.67 -5.69
CA SER A 86 -18.29 11.79 -6.56
C SER A 86 -17.71 13.14 -6.11
N ALA A 87 -17.49 13.33 -4.80
CA ALA A 87 -16.89 14.54 -4.27
C ALA A 87 -15.40 14.64 -4.66
N VAL A 88 -14.68 13.51 -4.64
CA VAL A 88 -13.26 13.46 -5.05
C VAL A 88 -13.08 13.74 -6.54
N GLN A 89 -13.98 13.21 -7.39
CA GLN A 89 -13.99 13.53 -8.83
C GLN A 89 -14.27 15.02 -9.10
N ALA A 90 -15.12 15.65 -8.29
CA ALA A 90 -15.42 17.08 -8.40
C ALA A 90 -14.25 17.96 -7.93
N GLU A 91 -13.53 17.52 -6.89
CA GLU A 91 -12.36 18.22 -6.35
C GLU A 91 -11.14 18.14 -7.29
N ILE A 92 -10.95 17.02 -7.99
CA ILE A 92 -9.79 16.77 -8.83
C ILE A 92 -10.22 16.67 -10.31
N PRO A 93 -10.19 17.78 -11.08
CA PRO A 93 -10.63 17.78 -12.47
C PRO A 93 -9.88 16.76 -13.33
N GLY A 94 -10.62 15.89 -14.02
CA GLY A 94 -10.07 14.84 -14.88
C GLY A 94 -9.88 13.48 -14.18
N LEU A 95 -9.98 13.43 -12.85
CA LEU A 95 -10.02 12.17 -12.13
C LEU A 95 -11.38 11.48 -12.37
N LYS A 96 -11.34 10.24 -12.86
CA LYS A 96 -12.52 9.40 -13.08
C LYS A 96 -12.73 8.43 -11.93
N GLU A 97 -11.67 7.85 -11.38
CA GLU A 97 -11.77 6.87 -10.30
C GLU A 97 -10.47 6.88 -9.49
N VAL A 98 -10.56 6.67 -8.18
CA VAL A 98 -9.41 6.50 -7.28
C VAL A 98 -9.81 5.51 -6.22
N HIS A 99 -8.95 4.55 -5.89
CA HIS A 99 -9.26 3.53 -4.89
C HIS A 99 -8.03 3.27 -4.02
N ALA A 100 -8.25 3.33 -2.71
CA ALA A 100 -7.28 2.91 -1.71
C ALA A 100 -7.36 1.39 -1.55
N VAL A 101 -6.25 0.72 -1.84
CA VAL A 101 -6.23 -0.74 -1.92
C VAL A 101 -6.14 -1.31 -0.51
N ASP A 102 -7.28 -1.66 0.07
CA ASP A 102 -7.42 -2.24 1.43
C ASP A 102 -6.36 -3.33 1.73
N ALA A 103 -6.19 -4.30 0.82
CA ALA A 103 -5.23 -5.39 0.98
C ALA A 103 -3.76 -4.95 1.10
N ALA A 104 -3.43 -3.70 0.76
CA ALA A 104 -2.12 -3.09 0.92
C ALA A 104 -1.97 -2.28 2.24
N GLY A 105 -2.88 -2.46 3.20
CA GLY A 105 -2.94 -1.66 4.43
C GLY A 105 -3.73 -0.38 4.25
N GLU A 106 -4.81 -0.41 3.47
CA GLU A 106 -5.63 0.75 3.07
C GLU A 106 -4.87 1.78 2.20
N LEU A 107 -4.24 2.77 2.82
CA LEU A 107 -3.72 3.96 2.13
C LEU A 107 -2.33 3.83 1.47
N PRO A 108 -1.41 2.92 1.84
CA PRO A 108 -0.08 2.85 1.23
C PRO A 108 -0.08 2.74 -0.30
N LEU A 109 -1.11 2.10 -0.88
CA LEU A 109 -1.30 1.98 -2.33
C LEU A 109 -2.62 2.61 -2.77
N LEU A 110 -2.51 3.61 -3.64
CA LEU A 110 -3.62 4.12 -4.44
C LEU A 110 -3.50 3.65 -5.89
N VAL A 111 -4.66 3.33 -6.47
CA VAL A 111 -4.84 3.14 -7.91
C VAL A 111 -5.84 4.17 -8.43
N ALA A 112 -5.59 4.76 -9.60
CA ALA A 112 -6.43 5.83 -10.14
C ALA A 112 -6.57 5.80 -11.65
N ILE A 113 -7.75 6.16 -12.14
CA ILE A 113 -8.03 6.39 -13.56
C ILE A 113 -8.30 7.87 -13.75
N GLY A 114 -7.43 8.54 -14.49
CA GLY A 114 -7.59 9.93 -14.90
C GLY A 114 -8.05 10.07 -16.35
N SER A 115 -7.77 11.24 -16.91
CA SER A 115 -8.00 11.58 -18.30
C SER A 115 -6.71 12.03 -18.98
N GLU A 116 -6.64 11.91 -20.30
CA GLU A 116 -5.53 12.40 -21.14
C GLU A 116 -6.03 13.36 -22.22
N ARG A 117 -6.41 14.56 -21.79
CA ARG A 117 -7.06 15.60 -22.61
C ARG A 117 -6.14 16.76 -22.95
N TYR A 118 -4.88 16.71 -22.50
CA TYR A 118 -3.95 17.84 -22.61
C TYR A 118 -3.75 18.30 -24.05
N THR A 119 -3.72 17.38 -25.02
CA THR A 119 -3.59 17.67 -26.45
C THR A 119 -4.77 17.12 -27.26
N PRO A 120 -5.92 17.81 -27.32
CA PRO A 120 -7.11 17.31 -28.00
C PRO A 120 -6.92 17.11 -29.52
N TYR A 121 -5.92 17.78 -30.12
CA TYR A 121 -5.60 17.69 -31.55
C TYR A 121 -4.53 16.64 -31.89
N SER A 122 -3.91 16.02 -30.89
CA SER A 122 -2.87 15.01 -31.08
C SER A 122 -3.08 13.89 -30.06
N PRO A 123 -3.45 12.67 -30.49
CA PRO A 123 -3.67 11.55 -29.58
C PRO A 123 -2.45 11.36 -28.67
N THR A 124 -2.63 11.56 -27.38
CA THR A 124 -1.56 11.37 -26.39
C THR A 124 -1.25 9.87 -26.33
N LYS A 125 0.03 9.51 -26.44
CA LYS A 125 0.48 8.10 -26.40
C LYS A 125 1.36 7.77 -25.20
N GLN A 126 1.41 8.67 -24.23
CA GLN A 126 2.21 8.57 -23.02
C GLN A 126 1.58 9.41 -21.91
N PRO A 127 1.91 9.17 -20.64
CA PRO A 127 1.43 9.98 -19.52
C PRO A 127 1.70 11.48 -19.73
N ALA A 128 0.67 12.31 -19.59
CA ALA A 128 0.77 13.76 -19.61
C ALA A 128 -0.16 14.41 -18.58
N GLU A 129 -1.48 14.47 -18.84
CA GLU A 129 -2.45 15.06 -17.90
C GLU A 129 -2.55 14.21 -16.61
N ILE A 130 -2.43 12.88 -16.70
CA ILE A 130 -2.50 12.04 -15.49
C ILE A 130 -1.37 12.34 -14.50
N LEU A 131 -0.25 12.92 -14.93
CA LEU A 131 0.82 13.33 -14.03
C LEU A 131 0.43 14.57 -13.20
N THR A 132 -0.33 15.51 -13.76
CA THR A 132 -0.85 16.64 -12.99
C THR A 132 -1.96 16.20 -12.04
N ILE A 133 -2.83 15.29 -12.48
CA ILE A 133 -3.84 14.64 -11.63
C ILE A 133 -3.17 13.89 -10.46
N ALA A 134 -2.08 13.16 -10.72
CA ALA A 134 -1.34 12.44 -9.68
C ALA A 134 -0.80 13.38 -8.60
N ASN A 135 -0.25 14.53 -8.99
CA ASN A 135 0.20 15.54 -8.02
C ASN A 135 -0.97 16.09 -7.18
N HIS A 136 -2.13 16.28 -7.79
CA HIS A 136 -3.32 16.73 -7.08
C HIS A 136 -3.78 15.67 -6.07
N ILE A 137 -3.90 14.40 -6.47
CA ILE A 137 -4.22 13.27 -5.57
C ILE A 137 -3.28 13.25 -4.36
N LEU A 138 -1.97 13.31 -4.61
CA LEU A 138 -0.96 13.28 -3.53
C LEU A 138 -0.92 14.56 -2.69
N GLY A 139 -1.63 15.62 -3.10
CA GLY A 139 -1.81 16.86 -2.34
C GLY A 139 -3.15 16.97 -1.60
N THR A 140 -4.07 16.01 -1.75
CA THR A 140 -5.45 16.12 -1.27
C THR A 140 -5.72 15.26 -0.04
N GLY A 141 -5.92 15.90 1.12
CA GLY A 141 -6.50 15.28 2.31
C GLY A 141 -5.87 13.93 2.69
N GLN A 142 -6.71 12.90 2.89
CA GLN A 142 -6.23 11.55 3.25
C GLN A 142 -5.48 10.85 2.10
N LEU A 143 -5.74 11.21 0.83
CA LEU A 143 -5.05 10.61 -0.32
C LEU A 143 -3.55 10.95 -0.32
N SER A 144 -3.16 12.06 0.32
CA SER A 144 -1.75 12.42 0.47
C SER A 144 -0.95 11.46 1.35
N LEU A 145 -1.60 10.55 2.09
CA LEU A 145 -0.89 9.56 2.91
C LEU A 145 -0.28 8.42 2.08
N ALA A 146 -0.74 8.22 0.84
CA ALA A 146 -0.27 7.15 -0.03
C ALA A 146 1.22 7.23 -0.36
N LYS A 147 1.89 6.08 -0.41
CA LYS A 147 3.29 5.93 -0.85
C LYS A 147 3.38 5.62 -2.33
N PHE A 148 2.48 4.76 -2.81
CA PHE A 148 2.46 4.29 -4.18
C PHE A 148 1.18 4.78 -4.84
N LEU A 149 1.31 5.52 -5.93
CA LEU A 149 0.18 5.89 -6.77
C LEU A 149 0.40 5.30 -8.16
N PHE A 150 -0.36 4.28 -8.49
CA PHE A 150 -0.45 3.76 -9.85
C PHE A 150 -1.58 4.49 -10.55
N ILE A 151 -1.27 5.20 -11.63
CA ILE A 151 -2.28 5.97 -12.36
C ILE A 151 -2.25 5.67 -13.85
N THR A 152 -3.43 5.62 -14.46
CA THR A 152 -3.58 5.44 -15.90
C THR A 152 -4.75 6.27 -16.42
N ALA A 153 -4.98 6.20 -17.73
CA ALA A 153 -6.22 6.63 -18.35
C ALA A 153 -6.75 5.50 -19.23
N ASP A 154 -8.07 5.44 -19.33
CA ASP A 154 -8.77 4.52 -20.22
C ASP A 154 -9.82 5.29 -21.02
N ASP A 155 -9.54 5.47 -22.30
CA ASP A 155 -10.45 6.12 -23.24
C ASP A 155 -11.64 5.22 -23.61
N ALA A 156 -11.51 3.89 -23.45
CA ALA A 156 -12.57 2.94 -23.72
C ALA A 156 -13.54 2.77 -22.55
N ASN A 157 -13.22 3.31 -21.36
CA ASN A 157 -13.99 3.20 -20.11
C ASN A 157 -14.40 1.74 -19.78
N LYS A 158 -13.46 0.80 -19.90
CA LYS A 158 -13.61 -0.63 -19.57
C LYS A 158 -12.85 -1.04 -18.31
N LEU A 159 -11.89 -0.23 -17.88
CA LEU A 159 -11.10 -0.44 -16.68
C LEU A 159 -11.85 0.11 -15.46
N SER A 160 -11.71 -0.56 -14.31
CA SER A 160 -12.10 -0.03 -13.00
C SER A 160 -11.02 -0.34 -11.98
N THR A 161 -10.82 0.59 -11.05
CA THR A 161 -9.85 0.43 -9.95
C THR A 161 -10.30 -0.59 -8.91
N SER A 162 -11.57 -1.00 -8.93
CA SER A 162 -12.11 -2.06 -8.07
C SER A 162 -11.61 -3.46 -8.45
N ASN A 163 -11.19 -3.67 -9.70
CA ASN A 163 -10.56 -4.92 -10.14
C ASN A 163 -9.04 -4.76 -10.20
N ILE A 164 -8.40 -4.86 -9.04
CA ILE A 164 -6.97 -4.59 -8.87
C ILE A 164 -6.07 -5.47 -9.75
N ASP A 165 -6.43 -6.74 -9.99
CA ASP A 165 -5.65 -7.65 -10.83
C ASP A 165 -5.61 -7.16 -12.29
N LEU A 166 -6.79 -6.94 -12.88
CA LEU A 166 -6.88 -6.42 -14.25
C LEU A 166 -6.29 -5.01 -14.37
N TYR A 167 -6.46 -4.18 -13.34
CA TYR A 167 -5.89 -2.83 -13.28
C TYR A 167 -4.36 -2.85 -13.34
N LEU A 168 -3.72 -3.65 -12.48
CA LEU A 168 -2.27 -3.76 -12.47
C LEU A 168 -1.76 -4.35 -13.80
N GLN A 169 -2.39 -5.40 -14.33
CA GLN A 169 -2.03 -5.94 -15.64
C GLN A 169 -2.15 -4.89 -16.76
N TYR A 170 -3.20 -4.06 -16.75
CA TYR A 170 -3.39 -2.99 -17.74
C TYR A 170 -2.23 -2.00 -17.74
N ILE A 171 -1.76 -1.59 -16.56
CA ILE A 171 -0.58 -0.73 -16.40
C ILE A 171 0.68 -1.46 -16.84
N LEU A 172 0.91 -2.68 -16.35
CA LEU A 172 2.14 -3.44 -16.60
C LEU A 172 2.36 -3.74 -18.10
N LEU A 173 1.28 -3.86 -18.89
CA LEU A 173 1.33 -3.99 -20.35
C LEU A 173 1.83 -2.73 -21.07
N ARG A 174 1.76 -1.55 -20.43
CA ARG A 174 1.94 -0.23 -21.06
C ARG A 174 3.08 0.60 -20.47
N ILE A 175 3.39 0.42 -19.19
CA ILE A 175 4.33 1.26 -18.45
C ILE A 175 5.73 1.22 -19.09
N GLN A 176 6.32 2.36 -19.37
CA GLN A 176 7.71 2.45 -19.85
C GLN A 176 8.61 2.77 -18.66
N LEU A 177 9.29 1.77 -18.09
CA LEU A 177 10.06 1.88 -16.84
C LEU A 177 11.28 2.82 -16.93
N ASN A 178 11.63 3.28 -18.13
CA ASN A 178 12.66 4.27 -18.38
C ASN A 178 12.15 5.72 -18.34
N ARG A 179 10.83 5.93 -18.20
CA ARG A 179 10.15 7.24 -18.29
C ARG A 179 9.06 7.44 -17.23
N ASP A 180 8.32 6.40 -16.92
CA ASP A 180 6.99 6.45 -16.28
C ASP A 180 7.03 6.30 -14.74
N ILE A 181 8.20 6.54 -14.14
CA ILE A 181 8.46 6.39 -12.71
C ILE A 181 8.86 7.76 -12.15
N HIS A 182 8.07 8.28 -11.21
CA HIS A 182 8.26 9.63 -10.68
C HIS A 182 8.32 9.61 -9.16
N PHE A 183 9.51 9.83 -8.61
CA PHE A 183 9.74 9.83 -7.16
C PHE A 183 9.53 11.20 -6.52
N TYR A 184 8.96 11.18 -5.33
CA TYR A 184 8.92 12.29 -4.38
C TYR A 184 9.73 11.86 -3.17
N THR A 185 10.97 12.31 -3.11
CA THR A 185 11.90 11.96 -2.04
C THR A 185 11.86 13.01 -0.94
N ASN A 186 12.00 12.61 0.34
CA ASN A 186 11.95 13.51 1.50
C ASN A 186 10.60 14.22 1.64
N THR A 187 9.54 13.44 1.78
CA THR A 187 8.16 13.93 1.93
C THR A 187 7.50 13.32 3.17
N THR A 188 6.27 13.73 3.44
CA THR A 188 5.49 13.19 4.55
C THR A 188 4.79 11.88 4.16
N ILE A 189 4.66 10.99 5.13
CA ILE A 189 3.91 9.74 5.02
C ILE A 189 3.01 9.58 6.24
N ASP A 190 2.20 8.54 6.24
CA ASP A 190 1.40 8.13 7.39
C ASP A 190 2.28 7.98 8.66
N THR A 191 1.74 8.42 9.80
CA THR A 191 2.34 8.26 11.13
C THR A 191 2.62 6.81 11.47
N LEU A 192 1.80 5.90 10.98
CA LEU A 192 1.87 4.48 11.31
C LEU A 192 2.73 3.70 10.29
N ASP A 193 3.25 4.36 9.26
CA ASP A 193 4.12 3.73 8.27
C ASP A 193 5.59 3.68 8.73
N TYR A 194 6.02 2.49 9.13
CA TYR A 194 7.38 2.21 9.57
C TYR A 194 8.33 1.75 8.47
N SER A 195 7.96 1.88 7.18
CA SER A 195 8.91 1.63 6.09
C SER A 195 9.95 2.77 5.97
N GLY A 196 9.58 3.98 6.41
CA GLY A 196 10.49 5.10 6.59
C GLY A 196 11.43 4.96 7.79
N THR A 197 12.36 5.89 7.96
CA THR A 197 13.33 5.90 9.07
C THR A 197 12.96 6.84 10.21
N ALA A 198 11.91 7.66 10.05
CA ALA A 198 11.39 8.53 11.11
C ALA A 198 9.89 8.76 10.94
N LEU A 199 9.24 9.15 12.04
CA LEU A 199 7.81 9.41 12.11
C LEU A 199 7.39 10.46 11.07
N ASN A 200 6.32 10.18 10.32
CA ASN A 200 5.76 11.06 9.29
C ASN A 200 6.76 11.43 8.17
N THR A 201 7.86 10.69 7.98
CA THR A 201 8.85 10.98 6.93
C THR A 201 9.12 9.77 6.05
N GLY A 202 9.19 9.99 4.74
CA GLY A 202 9.50 8.94 3.79
C GLY A 202 9.57 9.44 2.37
N SER A 203 9.14 8.59 1.45
CA SER A 203 9.08 8.90 0.03
C SER A 203 7.80 8.35 -0.60
N LYS A 204 7.46 8.91 -1.76
CA LYS A 204 6.33 8.47 -2.58
C LYS A 204 6.82 8.20 -4.00
N VAL A 205 6.08 7.40 -4.75
CA VAL A 205 6.30 7.19 -6.17
C VAL A 205 4.97 7.17 -6.92
N VAL A 206 4.97 7.85 -8.06
CA VAL A 206 3.91 7.75 -9.06
C VAL A 206 4.40 6.86 -10.19
N LEU A 207 3.62 5.82 -10.47
CA LEU A 207 3.80 4.90 -11.59
C LEU A 207 2.66 5.17 -12.57
N ALA A 208 2.94 5.99 -13.58
CA ALA A 208 1.94 6.48 -14.52
C ALA A 208 2.07 5.76 -15.85
N ALA A 209 1.03 5.07 -16.34
CA ALA A 209 1.11 4.36 -17.61
C ALA A 209 -0.04 4.74 -18.52
N TYR A 210 0.26 5.13 -19.76
CA TYR A 210 -0.75 5.39 -20.78
C TYR A 210 -0.18 5.19 -22.18
N GLY A 211 -1.05 4.82 -23.12
CA GLY A 211 -0.70 4.60 -24.53
C GLY A 211 -0.88 3.16 -25.01
N ASP A 212 -0.18 2.84 -26.09
CA ASP A 212 -0.22 1.53 -26.76
C ASP A 212 0.35 0.43 -25.85
N VAL A 213 -0.09 -0.81 -26.05
CA VAL A 213 0.51 -1.98 -25.38
C VAL A 213 1.94 -2.17 -25.91
N VAL A 214 2.92 -2.22 -25.00
CA VAL A 214 4.35 -2.28 -25.35
C VAL A 214 4.98 -3.63 -25.08
N ARG A 215 4.30 -4.51 -24.33
CA ARG A 215 4.76 -5.87 -24.01
C ARG A 215 3.62 -6.83 -23.78
N THR A 216 3.92 -8.12 -23.74
CA THR A 216 3.07 -9.14 -23.11
C THR A 216 3.54 -9.39 -21.68
N LEU A 217 2.71 -10.02 -20.86
CA LEU A 217 3.06 -10.37 -19.48
C LEU A 217 3.35 -11.87 -19.38
N VAL A 218 4.43 -12.22 -18.71
CA VAL A 218 4.80 -13.62 -18.53
C VAL A 218 3.78 -14.35 -17.66
N THR A 219 3.47 -15.59 -17.99
CA THR A 219 2.58 -16.48 -17.20
C THR A 219 3.30 -17.69 -16.64
N GLU A 220 4.62 -17.78 -16.83
CA GLU A 220 5.48 -18.85 -16.34
C GLU A 220 6.86 -18.27 -15.99
N LEU A 221 7.65 -18.96 -15.17
CA LEU A 221 8.97 -18.47 -14.75
C LEU A 221 9.99 -18.56 -15.89
N PRO A 222 10.60 -17.43 -16.33
CA PRO A 222 11.72 -17.43 -17.27
C PRO A 222 12.91 -18.26 -16.77
N ALA A 223 13.61 -18.92 -17.69
CA ALA A 223 14.77 -19.76 -17.35
C ALA A 223 15.87 -18.97 -16.64
N CYS A 224 16.15 -17.73 -17.07
CA CYS A 224 17.18 -16.88 -16.46
C CYS A 224 16.95 -16.58 -14.98
N LEU A 225 15.71 -16.63 -14.48
CA LEU A 225 15.40 -16.40 -13.07
C LEU A 225 15.58 -17.66 -12.21
N LYS A 226 15.62 -18.84 -12.82
CA LYS A 226 15.88 -20.12 -12.12
C LYS A 226 17.36 -20.37 -11.87
N GLU A 227 18.23 -19.70 -12.61
CA GLU A 227 19.69 -19.84 -12.59
C GLU A 227 20.38 -18.78 -11.72
N LEU A 228 19.61 -17.93 -11.03
CA LEU A 228 20.15 -16.86 -10.21
C LEU A 228 20.95 -17.41 -9.02
N GLN A 229 22.12 -16.81 -8.81
CA GLN A 229 22.89 -16.96 -7.58
C GLN A 229 22.38 -15.96 -6.55
N TYR A 230 22.35 -16.36 -5.27
CA TYR A 230 21.87 -15.59 -4.12
C TYR A 230 20.35 -15.35 -4.05
N PHE A 231 19.62 -15.62 -5.12
CA PHE A 231 18.16 -15.53 -5.17
C PHE A 231 17.60 -16.90 -5.49
N ASN A 232 16.77 -17.40 -4.57
CA ASN A 232 16.23 -18.75 -4.59
C ASN A 232 14.71 -18.68 -4.70
N ASN A 233 14.08 -19.82 -4.99
CA ASN A 233 12.61 -19.98 -4.94
C ASN A 233 11.85 -18.90 -5.73
N ALA A 234 12.25 -18.63 -6.98
CA ALA A 234 11.49 -17.73 -7.84
C ALA A 234 10.04 -18.22 -7.96
N ALA A 235 9.06 -17.33 -7.83
CA ALA A 235 7.65 -17.66 -7.89
C ALA A 235 6.87 -16.60 -8.70
N LEU A 236 6.00 -17.06 -9.59
CA LEU A 236 5.09 -16.17 -10.31
C LEU A 236 3.97 -15.72 -9.36
N ILE A 237 3.85 -14.42 -9.14
CA ILE A 237 2.84 -13.84 -8.23
C ILE A 237 1.54 -13.58 -9.01
N MET A 238 1.69 -12.91 -10.15
CA MET A 238 0.63 -12.62 -11.11
C MET A 238 1.30 -12.40 -12.48
N PRO A 239 0.55 -12.34 -13.60
CA PRO A 239 1.17 -12.09 -14.91
C PRO A 239 2.10 -10.88 -14.89
N GLY A 240 3.37 -11.09 -15.25
CA GLY A 240 4.41 -10.06 -15.29
C GLY A 240 5.07 -9.66 -13.95
N VAL A 241 4.66 -10.25 -12.83
CA VAL A 241 5.24 -9.97 -11.50
C VAL A 241 5.81 -11.26 -10.91
N ILE A 242 7.10 -11.25 -10.59
CA ILE A 242 7.81 -12.42 -10.05
C ILE A 242 8.42 -12.10 -8.68
N GLY A 243 8.17 -12.95 -7.70
CA GLY A 243 8.83 -12.93 -6.41
C GLY A 243 10.16 -13.69 -6.47
N LEU A 244 11.21 -13.14 -5.87
CA LEU A 244 12.52 -13.77 -5.68
C LEU A 244 12.82 -13.79 -4.18
N GLN A 245 13.06 -14.98 -3.63
CA GLN A 245 13.43 -15.11 -2.22
C GLN A 245 14.94 -14.96 -2.07
N THR A 246 15.39 -14.31 -1.01
CA THR A 246 16.82 -14.28 -0.65
C THR A 246 16.97 -14.29 0.87
N LYS A 247 18.21 -14.12 1.34
CA LYS A 247 18.50 -14.02 2.78
C LYS A 247 17.77 -12.81 3.40
N PRO A 248 17.42 -12.90 4.70
CA PRO A 248 16.83 -11.76 5.41
C PRO A 248 17.67 -10.51 5.24
N PHE A 249 17.00 -9.36 5.12
CA PHE A 249 17.68 -8.07 5.03
C PHE A 249 18.50 -7.80 6.30
N THR A 250 19.73 -7.32 6.12
CA THR A 250 20.62 -6.96 7.25
C THR A 250 20.87 -5.46 7.34
N SER A 251 21.21 -4.82 6.23
CA SER A 251 21.47 -3.39 6.14
C SER A 251 21.34 -2.92 4.69
N TYR A 252 21.15 -1.61 4.49
CA TYR A 252 21.05 -1.02 3.15
C TYR A 252 22.33 -1.23 2.33
N GLU A 253 23.51 -1.18 2.94
CA GLU A 253 24.78 -1.41 2.25
C GLU A 253 24.92 -2.85 1.76
N MET A 254 24.31 -3.82 2.45
CA MET A 254 24.27 -5.20 1.98
C MET A 254 23.21 -5.38 0.89
N ALA A 255 22.04 -4.78 1.06
CA ALA A 255 20.97 -4.82 0.05
C ALA A 255 21.44 -4.24 -1.28
N GLU A 256 22.18 -3.12 -1.29
CA GLU A 256 22.78 -2.56 -2.49
C GLU A 256 23.73 -3.54 -3.19
N LYS A 257 24.55 -4.29 -2.45
CA LYS A 257 25.43 -5.32 -3.02
C LYS A 257 24.65 -6.48 -3.61
N GLU A 258 23.60 -6.94 -2.93
CA GLU A 258 22.73 -8.00 -3.41
C GLU A 258 21.99 -7.57 -4.70
N MET A 259 21.49 -6.34 -4.75
CA MET A 259 20.85 -5.78 -5.95
C MET A 259 21.84 -5.57 -7.09
N ALA A 260 23.10 -5.19 -6.80
CA ALA A 260 24.15 -5.12 -7.81
C ALA A 260 24.48 -6.51 -8.39
N ILE A 261 24.52 -7.55 -7.55
CA ILE A 261 24.67 -8.94 -7.98
C ILE A 261 23.51 -9.37 -8.87
N LEU A 262 22.26 -9.08 -8.46
CA LEU A 262 21.07 -9.35 -9.28
C LEU A 262 21.16 -8.65 -10.64
N ASN A 263 21.49 -7.35 -10.64
CA ASN A 263 21.64 -6.56 -11.84
C ASN A 263 22.70 -7.15 -12.77
N SER A 264 23.87 -7.52 -12.26
CA SER A 264 24.96 -8.10 -13.06
C SER A 264 24.54 -9.39 -13.81
N GLN A 265 23.66 -10.19 -13.20
CA GLN A 265 23.16 -11.45 -13.76
C GLN A 265 22.07 -11.22 -14.83
N LEU A 266 21.31 -10.13 -14.71
CA LEU A 266 20.10 -9.87 -15.50
C LEU A 266 20.23 -8.76 -16.56
N GLN A 267 21.15 -7.80 -16.42
CA GLN A 267 21.26 -6.63 -17.32
C GLN A 267 21.45 -6.98 -18.80
N ASN A 268 22.06 -8.14 -19.08
CA ASN A 268 22.32 -8.65 -20.43
C ASN A 268 21.26 -9.66 -20.91
N LYS A 269 20.14 -9.82 -20.18
CA LYS A 269 19.07 -10.78 -20.46
C LYS A 269 17.76 -10.09 -20.89
N LYS A 270 17.84 -8.89 -21.46
CA LYS A 270 16.68 -8.05 -21.82
C LYS A 270 15.61 -8.79 -22.62
N ASP A 271 16.01 -9.58 -23.61
CA ASP A 271 15.07 -10.35 -24.45
C ASP A 271 14.26 -11.40 -23.66
N GLN A 272 14.83 -11.94 -22.57
CA GLN A 272 14.15 -12.91 -21.71
C GLN A 272 13.31 -12.25 -20.60
N LEU A 273 13.56 -10.97 -20.32
CA LEU A 273 12.94 -10.20 -19.24
C LEU A 273 11.91 -9.18 -19.73
N HIS A 274 11.77 -8.97 -21.05
CA HIS A 274 10.85 -7.99 -21.62
C HIS A 274 9.40 -8.18 -21.16
N THR A 275 9.01 -9.40 -20.83
CA THR A 275 7.66 -9.78 -20.34
C THR A 275 7.52 -9.77 -18.81
N VAL A 276 8.59 -9.38 -18.10
CA VAL A 276 8.68 -9.32 -16.64
C VAL A 276 8.90 -7.86 -16.21
N PRO A 277 7.86 -7.02 -16.18
CA PRO A 277 8.03 -5.63 -15.76
C PRO A 277 8.41 -5.47 -14.27
N VAL A 278 8.07 -6.42 -13.40
CA VAL A 278 8.32 -6.27 -11.94
C VAL A 278 8.94 -7.53 -11.32
N LEU A 279 9.97 -7.30 -10.51
CA LEU A 279 10.54 -8.27 -9.57
C LEU A 279 10.30 -7.81 -8.13
N VAL A 280 9.98 -8.75 -7.23
CA VAL A 280 9.81 -8.49 -5.80
C VAL A 280 10.78 -9.34 -5.02
N ILE A 281 11.74 -8.72 -4.36
CA ILE A 281 12.66 -9.39 -3.44
C ILE A 281 11.95 -9.53 -2.10
N CYS A 282 11.91 -10.75 -1.54
CA CYS A 282 11.10 -11.04 -0.37
C CYS A 282 11.71 -12.11 0.53
N ASP A 283 11.21 -12.20 1.76
CA ASP A 283 11.62 -13.22 2.73
C ASP A 283 11.01 -14.60 2.43
N ASP A 284 9.83 -14.63 1.81
CA ASP A 284 9.08 -15.86 1.48
C ASP A 284 8.31 -15.69 0.15
N ALA A 285 8.86 -16.27 -0.91
CA ALA A 285 8.28 -16.20 -2.25
C ALA A 285 7.05 -17.12 -2.42
N ILE A 286 6.89 -18.15 -1.59
CA ILE A 286 5.73 -19.05 -1.62
C ILE A 286 4.53 -18.32 -1.01
N PHE A 287 4.72 -17.67 0.13
CA PHE A 287 3.68 -16.89 0.78
C PHE A 287 3.16 -15.76 -0.11
N ILE A 288 4.08 -14.96 -0.69
CA ILE A 288 3.69 -13.79 -1.49
C ILE A 288 2.96 -14.16 -2.79
N SER A 289 3.29 -15.31 -3.39
CA SER A 289 2.67 -15.81 -4.63
C SER A 289 1.36 -16.57 -4.41
N ALA A 290 1.05 -16.98 -3.17
CA ALA A 290 -0.14 -17.78 -2.89
C ALA A 290 -1.45 -17.03 -3.17
N GLN A 291 -1.50 -15.72 -2.91
CA GLN A 291 -2.67 -14.87 -3.14
C GLN A 291 -2.24 -13.44 -3.47
N LEU A 292 -2.98 -12.76 -4.37
CA LEU A 292 -2.69 -11.37 -4.73
C LEU A 292 -2.63 -10.43 -3.52
N ARG A 293 -3.51 -10.62 -2.52
CA ARG A 293 -3.49 -9.85 -1.27
C ARG A 293 -2.20 -10.02 -0.45
N ASN A 294 -1.49 -11.14 -0.58
CA ASN A 294 -0.20 -11.34 0.09
C ASN A 294 0.87 -10.47 -0.57
N PHE A 295 0.90 -10.45 -1.90
CA PHE A 295 1.73 -9.53 -2.67
C PHE A 295 1.45 -8.07 -2.34
N LEU A 296 0.19 -7.65 -2.44
CA LEU A 296 -0.19 -6.26 -2.18
C LEU A 296 0.23 -5.84 -0.77
N TRP A 297 -0.06 -6.66 0.23
CA TRP A 297 0.32 -6.41 1.61
C TRP A 297 1.84 -6.32 1.77
N VAL A 298 2.59 -7.37 1.38
CA VAL A 298 4.05 -7.45 1.61
C VAL A 298 4.78 -6.33 0.88
N THR A 299 4.48 -6.10 -0.40
CA THR A 299 5.21 -5.12 -1.21
C THR A 299 4.94 -3.69 -0.75
N PHE A 300 3.67 -3.30 -0.59
CA PHE A 300 3.34 -1.89 -0.39
C PHE A 300 3.40 -1.43 1.08
N THR A 301 3.35 -2.36 2.04
CA THR A 301 3.59 -2.03 3.46
C THR A 301 5.07 -2.02 3.84
N ARG A 302 5.92 -2.82 3.18
CA ARG A 302 7.34 -2.98 3.57
C ARG A 302 8.32 -2.19 2.71
N CYS A 303 7.86 -1.52 1.66
CA CYS A 303 8.72 -0.70 0.80
C CYS A 303 8.53 0.80 1.07
N ASN A 304 9.65 1.49 1.24
CA ASN A 304 9.81 2.92 1.11
C ASN A 304 10.38 3.24 -0.28
N PRO A 305 9.61 3.87 -1.19
CA PRO A 305 9.95 3.95 -2.61
C PRO A 305 11.39 4.34 -2.95
N SER A 306 11.94 5.39 -2.33
CA SER A 306 13.28 5.89 -2.65
C SER A 306 14.43 5.03 -2.13
N HIS A 307 14.17 4.14 -1.16
CA HIS A 307 15.19 3.31 -0.51
C HIS A 307 15.11 1.85 -0.97
N ASP A 308 13.91 1.37 -1.26
CA ASP A 308 13.63 -0.04 -1.48
C ASP A 308 13.26 -0.36 -2.93
N MET A 309 13.31 0.62 -3.84
CA MET A 309 13.11 0.39 -5.27
C MET A 309 14.43 0.48 -6.04
N TYR A 310 14.65 -0.51 -6.88
CA TYR A 310 15.81 -0.64 -7.75
C TYR A 310 15.34 -0.96 -9.17
N GLY A 311 16.26 -1.07 -10.12
CA GLY A 311 15.95 -1.47 -11.48
C GLY A 311 17.08 -2.26 -12.11
N ILE A 312 16.73 -3.23 -12.94
CA ILE A 312 17.71 -3.92 -13.79
C ILE A 312 18.13 -2.97 -14.91
N ASP A 313 19.42 -2.77 -15.08
CA ASP A 313 20.00 -1.76 -15.97
C ASP A 313 19.40 -0.37 -15.69
N SER A 314 19.38 0.01 -14.40
CA SER A 314 18.91 1.32 -13.95
C SER A 314 19.89 2.43 -14.31
N PHE A 315 19.35 3.63 -14.54
CA PHE A 315 20.14 4.81 -14.86
C PHE A 315 19.49 6.06 -14.24
N ALA A 316 20.30 7.12 -14.15
CA ALA A 316 19.81 8.47 -13.89
C ALA A 316 20.36 9.41 -14.96
N ILE A 317 19.47 10.02 -15.74
CA ILE A 317 19.82 11.04 -16.74
C ILE A 317 19.17 12.35 -16.29
N ASN A 318 19.98 13.38 -16.08
CA ASN A 318 19.56 14.60 -15.39
C ASN A 318 19.00 14.27 -13.99
N LYS A 319 17.73 14.59 -13.74
CA LYS A 319 17.02 14.30 -12.48
C LYS A 319 15.93 13.23 -12.65
N HIS A 320 16.00 12.47 -13.73
CA HIS A 320 15.05 11.39 -13.99
C HIS A 320 15.74 10.04 -13.80
N TRP A 321 15.16 9.22 -12.93
CA TRP A 321 15.58 7.85 -12.70
C TRP A 321 14.67 6.90 -13.49
N GLY A 322 15.25 5.87 -14.07
CA GLY A 322 14.51 4.81 -14.75
C GLY A 322 15.35 3.54 -14.88
N CYS A 323 14.78 2.52 -15.51
CA CYS A 323 15.48 1.29 -15.81
C CYS A 323 15.05 0.69 -17.15
N ASN A 324 15.98 -0.06 -17.78
CA ASN A 324 15.73 -0.71 -19.07
C ASN A 324 15.24 -2.15 -18.95
N GLY A 325 15.35 -2.74 -17.76
CA GLY A 325 14.81 -4.06 -17.42
C GLY A 325 13.68 -3.95 -16.37
N PRO A 326 13.39 -5.06 -15.67
CA PRO A 326 12.39 -5.08 -14.61
C PRO A 326 12.66 -4.04 -13.52
N LEU A 327 11.58 -3.42 -13.02
CA LEU A 327 11.58 -2.65 -11.78
C LEU A 327 11.61 -3.63 -10.61
N VAL A 328 12.42 -3.35 -9.59
CA VAL A 328 12.66 -4.25 -8.47
C VAL A 328 12.18 -3.59 -7.19
N PHE A 329 11.33 -4.27 -6.43
CA PHE A 329 10.92 -3.87 -5.08
C PHE A 329 11.61 -4.77 -4.05
N ASP A 330 12.38 -4.22 -3.12
CA ASP A 330 12.88 -4.96 -1.96
C ASP A 330 11.85 -4.90 -0.83
N ALA A 331 11.01 -5.93 -0.75
CA ALA A 331 9.94 -6.06 0.23
C ALA A 331 10.34 -6.93 1.44
N ARG A 332 11.64 -7.17 1.65
CA ARG A 332 12.12 -7.83 2.87
C ARG A 332 11.85 -6.98 4.10
N ILE A 333 11.70 -7.63 5.25
CA ILE A 333 11.55 -6.95 6.55
C ILE A 333 12.88 -6.27 6.91
N LYS A 334 12.85 -4.96 7.19
CA LYS A 334 14.03 -4.21 7.66
C LYS A 334 14.09 -4.21 9.20
N PRO A 335 15.28 -4.03 9.81
CA PRO A 335 15.46 -4.09 11.26
C PRO A 335 14.61 -3.08 12.06
N HIS A 336 14.26 -1.94 11.45
CA HIS A 336 13.43 -0.91 12.08
C HIS A 336 11.93 -1.14 11.90
N HIS A 337 11.51 -2.08 11.06
CA HIS A 337 10.10 -2.40 10.91
C HIS A 337 9.56 -3.01 12.19
N ALA A 338 8.34 -2.63 12.52
CA ALA A 338 7.62 -3.29 13.58
C ALA A 338 7.24 -4.74 13.17
N PRO A 339 7.13 -5.66 14.14
CA PRO A 339 6.74 -7.03 13.86
C PRO A 339 5.30 -7.09 13.34
N PRO A 340 4.96 -8.11 12.53
CA PRO A 340 3.58 -8.32 12.10
C PRO A 340 2.68 -8.66 13.29
N VAL A 341 1.41 -8.23 13.22
CA VAL A 341 0.38 -8.70 14.15
C VAL A 341 0.08 -10.16 13.83
N ILE A 342 0.27 -11.03 14.82
CA ILE A 342 0.01 -12.46 14.72
C ILE A 342 -1.09 -12.86 15.69
N THR A 343 -1.99 -13.75 15.26
CA THR A 343 -3.01 -14.30 16.14
C THR A 343 -2.41 -15.30 17.11
N ASP A 344 -2.99 -15.41 18.30
CA ASP A 344 -2.62 -16.44 19.27
C ASP A 344 -3.33 -17.76 18.91
N ALA A 345 -2.54 -18.76 18.53
CA ALA A 345 -3.07 -20.05 18.09
C ALA A 345 -3.91 -20.80 19.15
N ALA A 346 -3.71 -20.54 20.45
CA ALA A 346 -4.52 -21.12 21.50
C ALA A 346 -5.86 -20.37 21.65
N ILE A 347 -5.89 -19.07 21.39
CA ILE A 347 -7.11 -18.27 21.31
C ILE A 347 -7.92 -18.63 20.07
N ASP A 348 -7.29 -18.74 18.90
CA ASP A 348 -7.97 -19.16 17.65
C ASP A 348 -8.71 -20.48 17.85
N LYS A 349 -8.03 -21.49 18.42
CA LYS A 349 -8.65 -22.79 18.75
C LYS A 349 -9.80 -22.71 19.74
N LYS A 350 -9.83 -21.70 20.62
CA LYS A 350 -10.96 -21.48 21.54
C LYS A 350 -12.14 -20.85 20.78
N ILE A 351 -11.87 -19.90 19.91
CA ILE A 351 -12.88 -19.21 19.09
C ILE A 351 -13.51 -20.18 18.10
N ASP A 352 -12.73 -21.07 17.47
CA ASP A 352 -13.23 -22.10 16.53
C ASP A 352 -14.39 -22.92 17.12
N LYS A 353 -14.39 -23.15 18.43
CA LYS A 353 -15.47 -23.88 19.13
C LYS A 353 -16.82 -23.18 19.03
N LEU A 354 -16.84 -21.86 18.92
CA LEU A 354 -18.08 -21.07 18.77
C LEU A 354 -18.72 -21.29 17.40
N PHE A 355 -17.91 -21.56 16.37
CA PHE A 355 -18.36 -21.78 14.99
C PHE A 355 -18.59 -23.25 14.65
N ASN A 356 -18.08 -24.17 15.47
CA ASN A 356 -18.33 -25.61 15.31
C ASN A 356 -19.81 -25.96 15.54
N LYS A 357 -20.23 -27.13 15.03
CA LYS A 357 -21.59 -27.64 15.21
C LYS A 357 -21.96 -27.70 16.71
N GLY A 358 -23.00 -26.96 17.09
CA GLY A 358 -23.45 -26.83 18.49
C GLY A 358 -22.92 -25.59 19.22
N GLY A 359 -22.01 -24.81 18.61
CA GLY A 359 -21.56 -23.52 19.10
C GLY A 359 -22.57 -22.40 18.83
N SER A 360 -22.46 -21.30 19.58
CA SER A 360 -23.40 -20.17 19.52
C SER A 360 -23.37 -19.39 18.21
N LEU A 361 -22.30 -19.52 17.42
CA LEU A 361 -22.11 -18.85 16.14
C LEU A 361 -22.16 -19.83 14.95
N TYR A 362 -22.63 -21.06 15.17
CA TYR A 362 -22.74 -22.07 14.13
C TYR A 362 -23.64 -21.57 12.99
N LYS A 363 -23.09 -21.51 11.76
CA LYS A 363 -23.72 -21.00 10.51
C LYS A 363 -23.97 -19.48 10.45
N ILE A 364 -23.35 -18.68 11.32
CA ILE A 364 -23.48 -17.21 11.26
C ILE A 364 -22.55 -16.59 10.20
N LEU A 365 -21.47 -17.27 9.81
CA LEU A 365 -20.66 -16.91 8.64
C LEU A 365 -21.02 -17.84 7.45
N PRO A 366 -21.05 -17.33 6.20
CA PRO A 366 -21.36 -18.09 4.99
C PRO A 366 -20.47 -19.31 4.76
#